data_AF-A0ABD1LG90-F1
#
_entry.id   AF-A0ABD1LG90-F1
#
_cell.length_a   1.000
_cell.length_b   1.000
_cell.length_c   1.000
_cell.angle_alpha   90.00
_cell.angle_beta   90.00
_cell.angle_gamma   90.00
#
_symmetry.space_group_name_H-M   'P 1'
#
loop_
_entity.id
_entity.type
_entity.pdbx_description
1 polymer ?
#
loop_
_entity_poly.entity_id
_entity_poly.type
_entity_poly.pdbx_seq_one_letter_code
_entity_poly.pdbx_strand_id
1 'polypeptide(L)'
;MEVTYDANALIINGERHLIFSGSVHYPRSTVEMWPDIIQKAKDGGLNAIESYLVQEAGLYAILRIGPYVYAEWNYGGFPLWLHNIPGIELRTDNSIYKNEMQIFTTKIVDMVKEENLFA
;
A
#
# COMPACT_ATOMS: atom_id res chain seq x y z
N MET A 1 17.80 1.37 -0.86
CA MET A 1 17.58 2.60 -0.07
C MET A 1 17.66 2.17 1.40
N GLU A 2 17.78 3.06 2.37
CA GLU A 2 17.71 2.66 3.79
C GLU A 2 16.61 3.46 4.46
N VAL A 3 15.68 2.78 5.13
CA VAL A 3 14.58 3.42 5.86
C VAL A 3 14.58 2.90 7.29
N THR A 4 14.72 3.82 8.23
CA THR A 4 14.61 3.59 9.67
C THR A 4 13.78 4.71 10.29
N TYR A 5 13.71 4.78 11.62
CA TYR A 5 12.98 5.83 12.32
C TYR A 5 13.60 6.13 13.69
N ASP A 6 13.32 7.32 14.20
CA ASP A 6 13.53 7.67 15.60
C ASP A 6 12.22 8.17 16.23
N ALA A 7 12.29 8.73 17.44
CA ALA A 7 11.12 9.23 18.15
C ALA A 7 10.37 10.37 17.44
N ASN A 8 10.97 11.00 16.42
CA ASN A 8 10.46 12.21 15.79
C ASN A 8 10.19 12.08 14.29
N ALA A 9 10.90 11.18 13.58
CA ALA A 9 10.79 11.10 12.12
C ALA A 9 11.17 9.75 11.54
N LEU A 10 10.71 9.52 10.31
CA LEU A 10 11.33 8.55 9.41
C LEU A 10 12.70 9.09 8.97
N ILE A 11 13.68 8.20 8.92
CA ILE A 11 15.03 8.49 8.46
C ILE A 11 15.22 7.72 7.16
N ILE A 12 15.42 8.44 6.05
CA ILE A 12 15.61 7.87 4.71
C ILE A 12 17.02 8.25 4.25
N ASN A 13 17.85 7.24 3.98
CA ASN A 13 19.27 7.40 3.63
C ASN A 13 20.05 8.28 4.62
N GLY A 14 19.77 8.16 5.92
CA GLY A 14 20.46 8.89 6.99
C GLY A 14 19.90 10.29 7.32
N GLU A 15 18.94 10.79 6.54
CA GLU A 15 18.32 12.10 6.77
C GLU A 15 16.91 11.96 7.32
N ARG A 16 16.50 12.84 8.25
CA ARG A 16 15.12 12.89 8.75
C ARG A 16 14.21 13.52 7.70
N HIS A 17 13.10 12.87 7.41
CA HIS A 17 12.09 13.38 6.47
C HIS A 17 10.76 13.60 7.18
N LEU A 18 10.14 14.75 6.92
CA LEU A 18 8.72 14.96 7.18
C LEU A 18 7.94 14.44 5.97
N ILE A 19 7.02 13.51 6.19
CA ILE A 19 6.21 12.92 5.12
C ILE A 19 4.87 13.65 5.02
N PHE A 20 4.68 14.35 3.91
CA PHE A 20 3.40 14.91 3.49
C PHE A 20 2.78 13.97 2.48
N SER A 21 1.81 13.18 2.94
CA SER A 21 1.21 12.11 2.14
C SER A 21 -0.24 12.39 1.73
N GLY A 22 -0.62 11.83 0.57
CA GLY A 22 -2.00 11.78 0.10
C GLY A 22 -2.38 10.39 -0.41
N SER A 23 -3.64 10.01 -0.23
CA SER A 23 -4.15 8.71 -0.70
C SER A 23 -4.71 8.82 -2.11
N VAL A 24 -4.23 7.96 -3.02
CA VAL A 24 -4.74 7.81 -4.38
C VAL A 24 -5.05 6.34 -4.63
N HIS A 25 -6.31 5.93 -4.57
CA HIS A 25 -6.62 4.52 -4.81
C HIS A 25 -6.62 4.25 -6.31
N TYR A 26 -5.58 3.57 -6.80
CA TYR A 26 -5.38 3.30 -8.24
C TYR A 26 -6.61 2.69 -8.96
N PRO A 27 -7.48 1.85 -8.34
CA PRO A 27 -8.69 1.35 -9.01
C PRO A 27 -9.85 2.35 -9.10
N ARG A 28 -9.74 3.54 -8.48
CA ARG A 28 -10.78 4.58 -8.48
C ARG A 28 -10.60 5.61 -9.61
N SER A 29 -9.57 5.47 -10.42
CA SER A 29 -9.28 6.31 -11.59
C SER A 29 -8.73 5.45 -12.72
N THR A 30 -8.78 5.96 -13.95
CA THR A 30 -8.22 5.24 -15.09
C THR A 30 -6.71 5.45 -15.19
N VAL A 31 -6.01 4.54 -15.88
CA VAL A 31 -4.55 4.59 -16.04
C VAL A 31 -4.11 5.91 -16.69
N GLU A 32 -4.91 6.43 -17.63
CA GLU A 32 -4.66 7.70 -18.33
C GLU A 32 -4.73 8.91 -17.39
N MET A 33 -5.50 8.82 -16.30
CA MET A 33 -5.64 9.89 -15.31
C MET A 33 -4.47 9.92 -14.32
N TRP A 34 -3.76 8.80 -14.12
CA TRP A 34 -2.77 8.68 -13.05
C TRP A 34 -1.64 9.71 -13.17
N PRO A 35 -1.01 9.96 -14.34
CA PRO A 35 0.06 10.95 -14.44
C PRO A 35 -0.37 12.36 -13.99
N ASP A 36 -1.57 12.79 -14.39
CA ASP A 36 -2.13 14.10 -14.02
C ASP A 36 -2.45 14.19 -12.52
N ILE A 37 -3.03 13.13 -11.92
CA ILE A 37 -3.30 13.08 -10.47
C ILE A 37 -2.00 13.19 -9.67
N ILE A 38 -0.96 12.46 -10.09
CA ILE A 38 0.34 12.41 -9.42
C ILE A 38 1.05 13.76 -9.55
N GLN A 39 1.00 14.38 -10.74
CA GLN A 39 1.58 15.70 -10.94
C GLN A 39 0.89 16.75 -10.05
N LYS A 40 -0.44 16.75 -9.99
CA LYS A 40 -1.20 17.65 -9.11
C LYS A 40 -0.90 17.42 -7.62
N ALA A 41 -0.72 16.17 -7.20
CA ALA A 41 -0.29 15.84 -5.84
C ALA A 41 1.09 16.44 -5.52
N LYS A 42 2.03 16.31 -6.45
CA LYS A 42 3.38 16.88 -6.34
C LYS A 42 3.36 18.41 -6.32
N ASP A 43 2.61 19.04 -7.22
CA ASP A 43 2.44 20.50 -7.27
C ASP A 43 1.75 21.03 -6.00
N GLY A 44 0.90 20.21 -5.38
CA GLY A 44 0.29 20.46 -4.08
C GLY A 44 1.23 20.29 -2.87
N GLY A 45 2.50 19.91 -3.09
CA GLY A 45 3.52 19.78 -2.05
C GLY A 45 3.59 18.42 -1.37
N LEU A 46 2.94 17.38 -1.89
CA LEU A 46 3.07 16.02 -1.37
C LEU A 46 4.42 15.44 -1.76
N ASN A 47 5.08 14.73 -0.83
CA ASN A 47 6.30 13.97 -1.08
C ASN A 47 6.10 12.45 -0.98
N ALA A 48 4.88 12.01 -0.64
CA ALA A 48 4.52 10.60 -0.68
C ALA A 48 3.07 10.39 -1.15
N ILE A 49 2.82 9.37 -1.97
CA ILE A 49 1.47 8.96 -2.36
C ILE A 49 1.38 7.44 -2.51
N GLU A 50 0.18 6.88 -2.39
CA GLU A 50 -0.07 5.45 -2.61
C GLU A 50 -0.41 5.19 -4.08
N SER A 51 0.52 4.78 -4.96
CA SER A 51 0.25 4.39 -6.37
C SER A 51 1.47 3.70 -7.02
N TYR A 52 1.34 3.19 -8.25
CA TYR A 52 2.42 2.49 -8.98
C TYR A 52 3.38 3.42 -9.74
N LEU A 53 2.93 4.60 -10.21
CA LEU A 53 3.75 5.56 -10.99
C LEU A 53 4.56 6.55 -10.13
N VAL A 54 4.73 6.21 -8.85
CA VAL A 54 5.22 7.13 -7.80
C VAL A 54 6.71 7.38 -7.91
N GLN A 55 7.46 6.35 -8.33
CA GLN A 55 8.90 6.42 -8.50
C GLN A 55 9.30 7.37 -9.64
N GLU A 56 8.60 7.33 -10.78
CA GLU A 56 8.85 8.22 -11.92
C GLU A 56 8.63 9.70 -11.56
N ALA A 57 7.69 9.97 -10.67
CA ALA A 57 7.41 11.32 -10.17
C ALA A 57 8.41 11.79 -9.08
N GLY A 58 9.30 10.93 -8.60
CA GLY A 58 10.25 11.22 -7.52
C GLY A 58 9.58 11.35 -6.14
N LEU A 59 8.45 10.68 -5.94
CA LEU A 59 7.72 10.65 -4.68
C LEU A 59 8.00 9.32 -3.94
N TYR A 60 7.74 9.27 -2.64
CA TYR A 60 7.72 8.00 -1.89
C TYR A 60 6.35 7.32 -1.98
N ALA A 61 6.33 5.99 -1.87
CA ALA A 61 5.09 5.22 -1.79
C ALA A 61 4.83 4.70 -0.38
N ILE A 62 3.58 4.85 0.09
CA ILE A 62 3.10 4.17 1.30
C ILE A 62 2.15 3.06 0.85
N LEU A 63 2.59 1.80 0.92
CA LEU A 63 1.79 0.66 0.48
C LEU A 63 0.95 0.08 1.62
N ARG A 64 -0.37 0.19 1.53
CA ARG A 64 -1.31 -0.39 2.50
C ARG A 64 -1.83 -1.75 2.01
N ILE A 65 -1.03 -2.80 2.21
CA ILE A 65 -1.26 -4.14 1.62
C ILE A 65 -2.61 -4.78 2.04
N GLY A 66 -3.07 -4.57 3.27
CA GLY A 66 -4.27 -5.24 3.79
C GLY A 66 -3.97 -6.65 4.35
N PRO A 67 -4.82 -7.67 4.13
CA PRO A 67 -5.79 -7.80 3.04
C PRO A 67 -7.14 -7.10 3.28
N TYR A 68 -7.48 -6.81 4.55
CA TYR A 68 -8.60 -5.93 4.87
C TYR A 68 -8.14 -4.48 4.82
N VAL A 69 -8.77 -3.67 3.98
CA VAL A 69 -8.42 -2.24 3.80
C VAL A 69 -9.54 -1.29 4.19
N TYR A 70 -10.74 -1.82 4.46
CA TYR A 70 -11.97 -1.04 4.62
C TYR A 70 -12.23 -0.22 3.34
N ALA A 71 -11.77 1.04 3.35
CA ALA A 71 -11.74 1.94 2.20
C ALA A 71 -13.09 2.15 1.50
N GLU A 72 -14.22 1.91 2.16
CA GLU A 72 -15.55 1.96 1.54
C GLU A 72 -15.61 1.11 0.26
N TRP A 73 -14.86 0.01 0.24
CA TRP A 73 -14.77 -0.92 -0.86
C TRP A 73 -15.62 -2.16 -0.56
N ASN A 74 -16.06 -2.85 -1.63
CA ASN A 74 -16.87 -4.04 -1.49
C ASN A 74 -16.22 -5.05 -0.53
N TYR A 75 -17.00 -5.48 0.46
CA TYR A 75 -16.61 -6.41 1.52
C TYR A 75 -15.27 -6.06 2.22
N GLY A 76 -14.93 -4.77 2.32
CA GLY A 76 -13.71 -4.27 2.96
C GLY A 76 -12.39 -4.69 2.27
N GLY A 77 -12.48 -5.13 1.01
CA GLY A 77 -11.35 -5.67 0.24
C GLY A 77 -11.25 -7.20 0.24
N PHE A 78 -12.03 -7.90 1.08
CA PHE A 78 -11.98 -9.36 1.09
C PHE A 78 -12.64 -9.97 -0.16
N PRO A 79 -12.05 -11.03 -0.72
CA PRO A 79 -12.75 -11.86 -1.70
C PRO A 79 -13.94 -12.56 -1.04
N LEU A 80 -15.09 -12.58 -1.72
CA LEU A 80 -16.31 -13.20 -1.16
C LEU A 80 -16.14 -14.71 -0.89
N TRP A 81 -15.36 -15.43 -1.72
CA TRP A 81 -15.10 -16.85 -1.54
C TRP A 81 -14.42 -17.17 -0.19
N LEU A 82 -13.68 -16.20 0.37
CA LEU A 82 -13.02 -16.35 1.66
C LEU A 82 -14.04 -16.60 2.77
N HIS A 83 -15.21 -15.96 2.71
CA HIS A 83 -16.29 -16.15 3.68
C HIS A 83 -16.86 -17.58 3.67
N ASN A 84 -16.81 -18.26 2.53
CA ASN A 84 -17.43 -19.57 2.35
C ASN A 84 -16.53 -20.73 2.82
N ILE A 85 -15.33 -20.44 3.33
CA ILE A 85 -14.44 -21.48 3.84
C ILE A 85 -14.97 -21.97 5.21
N PRO A 86 -15.24 -23.27 5.38
CA PRO A 86 -15.77 -23.79 6.64
C PRO A 86 -14.85 -23.48 7.83
N GLY A 87 -15.43 -22.93 8.91
CA GLY A 87 -14.70 -22.62 10.14
C GLY A 87 -13.80 -21.39 10.05
N ILE A 88 -13.92 -20.57 9.00
CA ILE A 88 -13.19 -19.32 8.92
C ILE A 88 -13.78 -18.26 9.84
N GLU A 89 -12.91 -17.55 10.52
CA GLU A 89 -13.23 -16.34 11.25
C GLU A 89 -12.28 -15.23 10.79
N LEU A 90 -12.84 -14.16 10.22
CA LEU A 90 -12.05 -13.10 9.62
C LEU A 90 -11.50 -12.17 10.71
N ARG A 91 -10.23 -11.76 10.56
CA ARG A 91 -9.54 -10.81 11.45
C ARG A 91 -9.45 -11.27 12.92
N THR A 92 -9.44 -12.59 13.14
CA THR A 92 -9.24 -13.23 14.45
C THR A 92 -7.98 -14.10 14.43
N ASP A 93 -7.65 -14.72 15.57
CA ASP A 93 -6.59 -15.75 15.65
C ASP A 93 -7.07 -17.10 15.08
N ASN A 94 -7.48 -17.10 13.82
CA ASN A 94 -7.95 -18.27 13.09
C ASN A 94 -6.87 -18.75 12.11
N SER A 95 -6.49 -20.03 12.19
CA SER A 95 -5.37 -20.58 11.38
C SER A 95 -5.64 -20.53 9.87
N ILE A 96 -6.88 -20.77 9.45
CA ILE A 96 -7.31 -20.71 8.05
C ILE A 96 -7.16 -19.27 7.53
N TYR A 97 -7.72 -18.29 8.26
CA TYR A 97 -7.61 -16.88 7.91
C TYR A 97 -6.15 -16.42 7.84
N LYS A 98 -5.31 -16.79 8.83
CA LYS A 98 -3.88 -16.45 8.85
C LYS A 98 -3.14 -17.03 7.63
N ASN A 99 -3.45 -18.26 7.22
CA ASN A 99 -2.83 -18.89 6.06
C ASN A 99 -3.21 -18.16 4.75
N GLU A 100 -4.49 -17.90 4.53
CA GLU A 100 -4.97 -17.17 3.34
C GLU A 100 -4.41 -15.74 3.29
N MET A 101 -4.40 -15.05 4.43
CA MET A 101 -3.77 -13.73 4.56
C MET A 101 -2.29 -13.79 4.20
N GLN A 102 -1.54 -14.76 4.75
CA GLN A 102 -0.12 -14.92 4.52
C GLN A 102 0.19 -15.17 3.03
N ILE A 103 -0.58 -16.03 2.36
CA ILE A 103 -0.42 -16.31 0.93
C ILE A 103 -0.54 -15.01 0.12
N PHE A 104 -1.60 -14.23 0.36
CA PHE A 104 -1.82 -12.98 -0.36
C PHE A 104 -0.74 -11.94 -0.06
N THR A 105 -0.43 -11.70 1.22
CA THR A 105 0.58 -10.68 1.58
C THR A 105 1.96 -11.05 1.08
N THR A 106 2.32 -12.35 1.12
CA THR A 106 3.61 -12.83 0.60
C THR A 106 3.71 -12.57 -0.89
N LYS A 107 2.66 -12.91 -1.66
CA LYS A 107 2.61 -12.63 -3.09
C LYS A 107 2.81 -11.14 -3.40
N ILE A 108 2.11 -10.25 -2.70
CA ILE A 108 2.24 -8.80 -2.95
C ILE A 108 3.66 -8.31 -2.60
N VAL A 109 4.22 -8.77 -1.47
CA VAL A 109 5.59 -8.43 -1.08
C VAL A 109 6.59 -8.97 -2.11
N ASP A 110 6.44 -10.20 -2.59
CA ASP A 110 7.38 -10.76 -3.55
C ASP A 110 7.33 -10.00 -4.88
N MET A 111 6.13 -9.65 -5.37
CA MET A 111 5.98 -8.79 -6.56
C MET A 111 6.68 -7.43 -6.41
N VAL A 112 6.54 -6.77 -5.24
CA VAL A 112 7.19 -5.47 -5.00
C VAL A 112 8.72 -5.62 -4.89
N LYS A 113 9.23 -6.76 -4.40
CA LYS A 113 10.67 -7.07 -4.39
C LYS A 113 11.22 -7.32 -5.79
N GLU A 114 10.50 -8.09 -6.60
CA GLU A 114 10.90 -8.42 -7.98
C GLU A 114 11.09 -7.16 -8.83
N GLU A 115 10.24 -6.15 -8.62
CA GLU A 115 10.31 -4.86 -9.30
C GLU A 115 11.29 -3.86 -8.64
N ASN A 116 12.03 -4.27 -7.60
CA ASN A 116 12.95 -3.41 -6.83
C ASN A 116 12.28 -2.13 -6.28
N LEU A 117 11.01 -2.22 -5.91
CA LEU A 117 10.22 -1.11 -5.39
C LEU A 117 10.30 -0.96 -3.86
N PHE A 118 10.99 -1.88 -3.18
CA PHE A 118 11.28 -1.73 -1.76
C PHE A 118 12.43 -0.76 -1.51
N ALA A 119 12.28 -0.05 -0.41
CA ALA A 119 13.31 0.78 0.15
C ALA A 119 14.46 -0.07 0.71
#